data_AF-A0A815XPM5-F1
#
_entry.id   AF-A0A815XPM5-F1
#
_cell.length_a   1.000
_cell.length_b   1.000
_cell.length_c   1.000
_cell.angle_alpha   90.00
_cell.angle_beta   90.00
_cell.angle_gamma   90.00
#
_symmetry.space_group_name_H-M   'P 1'
#
loop_
_entity.id
_entity.type
_entity.pdbx_description
1 polymer ?
#
loop_
_entity_poly.entity_id
_entity_poly.type
_entity_poly.pdbx_seq_one_letter_code
_entity_poly.pdbx_strand_id
1 'polypeptide(L)'
;SLVVPSIVHLISHLHDIKQDISFCSKLVEQLQESIKTRFSGITNRLNLVDVAENDPYGDTLYFMAAVLDPAFKFYWIRDLQLPIHMENRLKQNIIQLIIDEMNKDSKKSKNDLNKVSSSSATITFTATSKVKRRKLFNYDDSNMDDSNESTTLDPTVELNAYLNDP
;
A
#
# COMPACT_ATOMS: atom_id res chain seq x y z
N SER A 1 5.88 -0.46 -6.29
CA SER A 1 6.34 0.34 -5.15
C SER A 1 6.93 1.69 -5.53
N LEU A 2 7.70 1.79 -6.63
CA LEU A 2 8.45 2.99 -7.00
C LEU A 2 7.62 4.24 -7.41
N VAL A 3 6.35 4.07 -7.81
CA VAL A 3 5.52 5.15 -8.38
C VAL A 3 5.41 6.37 -7.46
N VAL A 4 4.94 6.19 -6.21
CA VAL A 4 4.76 7.31 -5.26
C VAL A 4 6.10 7.94 -4.88
N PRO A 5 7.14 7.18 -4.48
CA PRO A 5 8.47 7.74 -4.22
C PRO A 5 9.02 8.57 -5.38
N SER A 6 8.93 8.08 -6.62
CA SER A 6 9.44 8.83 -7.78
C SER A 6 8.68 10.12 -8.05
N ILE A 7 7.35 10.12 -7.90
CA ILE A 7 6.55 11.33 -8.11
C ILE A 7 6.87 12.37 -7.03
N VAL A 8 6.98 11.94 -5.78
CA VAL A 8 7.34 12.82 -4.66
C VAL A 8 8.72 13.42 -4.86
N HIS A 9 9.70 12.58 -5.21
CA HIS A 9 11.06 13.03 -5.50
C HIS A 9 11.10 14.02 -6.66
N LEU A 10 10.34 13.74 -7.74
CA LEU A 10 10.24 14.64 -8.89
C LEU A 10 9.62 15.99 -8.51
N ILE A 11 8.59 16.00 -7.67
CA ILE A 11 7.96 17.24 -7.18
C ILE A 11 8.96 18.06 -6.35
N SER A 12 9.69 17.42 -5.43
CA SER A 12 10.73 18.09 -4.63
C SER A 12 11.82 18.66 -5.52
N HIS A 13 12.34 17.86 -6.45
CA HIS A 13 13.40 18.29 -7.34
C HIS A 13 13.00 19.48 -8.22
N LEU A 14 11.74 19.52 -8.69
CA LEU A 14 11.23 20.69 -9.42
C LEU A 14 11.03 21.91 -8.51
N HIS A 15 10.74 21.70 -7.23
CA HIS A 15 10.69 22.78 -6.26
C HIS A 15 12.09 23.40 -6.07
N ASP A 16 13.11 22.57 -5.91
CA ASP A 16 14.51 23.00 -5.73
C ASP A 16 15.02 23.74 -6.98
N ILE A 17 14.82 23.18 -8.18
CA ILE A 17 15.21 23.84 -9.45
C ILE A 17 14.54 25.21 -9.61
N LYS A 18 13.27 25.35 -9.18
CA LYS A 18 12.55 26.62 -9.26
C LYS A 18 13.20 27.70 -8.39
N GLN A 19 13.81 27.33 -7.26
CA GLN A 19 14.51 28.27 -6.39
C GLN A 19 15.84 28.71 -7.01
N ASP A 20 16.51 27.81 -7.74
CA ASP A 20 17.86 28.05 -8.26
C ASP A 20 17.91 28.76 -9.63
N ILE A 21 16.90 28.58 -10.50
CA ILE A 21 16.96 29.04 -11.90
C ILE A 21 15.87 30.07 -12.24
N SER A 22 16.29 31.28 -12.61
CA SER A 22 15.40 32.37 -13.02
C SER A 22 14.90 32.26 -14.47
N PHE A 23 15.72 31.74 -15.39
CA PHE A 23 15.45 31.77 -16.83
C PHE A 23 14.47 30.69 -17.32
N CYS A 24 14.31 29.58 -16.58
CA CYS A 24 13.45 28.45 -16.96
C CYS A 24 12.24 28.27 -16.04
N SER A 25 11.91 29.28 -15.23
CA SER A 25 10.81 29.22 -14.26
C SER A 25 9.48 28.78 -14.87
N LYS A 26 9.12 29.31 -16.05
CA LYS A 26 7.90 28.93 -16.77
C LYS A 26 7.85 27.46 -17.16
N LEU A 27 8.97 26.88 -17.61
CA LEU A 27 9.03 25.46 -17.97
C LEU A 27 8.84 24.58 -16.73
N VAL A 28 9.48 24.96 -15.62
CA VAL A 28 9.35 24.25 -14.34
C VAL A 28 7.92 24.31 -13.83
N GLU A 29 7.27 25.48 -13.93
CA GLU A 29 5.85 25.64 -13.57
C GLU A 29 4.93 24.75 -14.42
N GLN A 30 5.12 24.75 -15.75
CA GLN A 30 4.34 23.88 -16.64
C GLN A 30 4.56 22.40 -16.35
N LEU A 31 5.78 22.00 -15.99
CA LEU A 31 6.08 20.62 -15.64
C LEU A 31 5.45 20.23 -14.29
N GLN A 32 5.50 21.12 -13.29
CA GLN A 32 4.81 20.94 -12.01
C GLN A 32 3.30 20.81 -12.21
N GLU A 33 2.69 21.64 -13.05
CA GLU A 33 1.27 21.57 -13.39
C GLU A 33 0.91 20.28 -14.13
N SER A 34 1.74 19.87 -15.08
CA SER A 34 1.58 18.60 -15.80
C SER A 34 1.60 17.40 -14.85
N ILE A 35 2.52 17.37 -13.88
CA ILE A 35 2.58 16.31 -12.86
C ILE A 35 1.34 16.34 -11.98
N LYS A 36 0.95 17.50 -11.45
CA LYS A 36 -0.26 17.64 -10.63
C LYS A 36 -1.52 17.18 -11.36
N THR A 37 -1.62 17.48 -12.65
CA THR A 37 -2.77 17.08 -13.47
C THR A 37 -2.78 15.57 -13.75
N ARG A 38 -1.62 15.01 -14.16
CA ARG A 38 -1.52 13.60 -14.56
C ARG A 38 -1.55 12.65 -13.38
N PHE A 39 -1.04 13.06 -12.23
CA PHE A 39 -0.99 12.29 -11.00
C PHE A 39 -1.84 12.94 -9.90
N SER A 40 -3.01 13.48 -10.30
CA SER A 40 -3.89 14.22 -9.39
C SER A 40 -4.33 13.37 -8.20
N GLY A 41 -4.63 12.08 -8.39
CA GLY A 41 -5.01 11.19 -7.30
C GLY A 41 -3.90 11.01 -6.26
N ILE A 42 -2.65 10.85 -6.71
CA ILE A 42 -1.49 10.77 -5.81
C ILE A 42 -1.27 12.12 -5.12
N THR A 43 -1.21 13.21 -5.87
CA THR A 43 -0.93 14.54 -5.32
C THR A 43 -2.03 15.05 -4.39
N ASN A 44 -3.30 14.82 -4.69
CA ASN A 44 -4.43 15.14 -3.82
C ASN A 44 -4.31 14.39 -2.48
N ARG A 45 -4.01 13.09 -2.53
CA ARG A 45 -3.85 12.27 -1.32
C ARG A 45 -2.66 12.71 -0.47
N LEU A 46 -1.53 13.07 -1.09
CA LEU A 46 -0.37 13.65 -0.40
C LEU A 46 -0.73 14.96 0.32
N ASN A 47 -1.63 15.74 -0.26
CA ASN A 47 -2.14 16.99 0.32
C ASN A 47 -3.33 16.77 1.27
N LEU A 48 -3.66 15.51 1.62
CA LEU A 48 -4.79 15.14 2.47
C LEU A 48 -6.14 15.67 1.93
N VAL A 49 -6.26 15.76 0.61
CA VAL A 49 -7.48 16.09 -0.12
C VAL A 49 -8.17 14.79 -0.53
N ASP A 50 -9.50 14.77 -0.46
CA ASP A 50 -10.29 13.63 -0.89
C ASP A 50 -10.05 13.33 -2.37
N VAL A 51 -9.84 12.06 -2.67
CA VAL A 51 -9.58 11.56 -4.03
C VAL A 51 -10.86 10.98 -4.60
N ALA A 52 -11.30 11.49 -5.75
CA ALA A 52 -12.46 10.96 -6.44
C ALA A 52 -12.11 9.62 -7.14
N GLU A 53 -13.09 8.74 -7.32
CA GLU A 53 -12.87 7.45 -8.02
C GLU A 53 -12.33 7.61 -9.45
N ASN A 54 -12.61 8.75 -10.09
CA ASN A 54 -12.16 9.05 -11.44
C ASN A 54 -10.82 9.81 -11.50
N ASP A 55 -10.18 10.07 -10.35
CA ASP A 55 -8.92 10.80 -10.34
C ASP A 55 -7.77 9.91 -10.89
N PRO A 56 -6.98 10.43 -11.86
CA PRO A 56 -5.78 9.77 -12.35
C PRO A 56 -4.86 9.30 -11.22
N TYR A 57 -4.51 8.02 -11.24
CA TYR A 57 -3.65 7.38 -10.22
C TYR A 57 -4.20 7.50 -8.78
N GLY A 58 -5.52 7.60 -8.61
CA GLY A 58 -6.16 7.69 -7.30
C GLY A 58 -6.24 6.38 -6.50
N ASP A 59 -5.80 5.27 -7.07
CA ASP A 59 -5.86 3.96 -6.42
C ASP A 59 -4.97 3.91 -5.15
N THR A 60 -5.54 3.42 -4.05
CA THR A 60 -4.83 3.18 -2.79
C THR A 60 -3.65 2.23 -2.98
N LEU A 61 -3.71 1.34 -3.99
CA LEU A 61 -2.64 0.39 -4.32
C LEU A 61 -1.27 1.04 -4.51
N TYR A 62 -1.20 2.26 -5.07
CA TYR A 62 0.08 2.94 -5.27
C TYR A 62 0.79 3.25 -3.95
N PHE A 63 0.03 3.68 -2.93
CA PHE A 63 0.54 3.98 -1.60
C PHE A 63 0.84 2.69 -0.82
N MET A 64 -0.03 1.69 -0.91
CA MET A 64 0.22 0.37 -0.30
C MET A 64 1.53 -0.21 -0.82
N ALA A 65 1.70 -0.25 -2.14
CA ALA A 65 2.89 -0.78 -2.76
C ALA A 65 4.16 0.00 -2.38
N ALA A 66 4.08 1.31 -2.14
CA ALA A 66 5.21 2.12 -1.70
C ALA A 66 5.59 1.84 -0.24
N VAL A 67 4.60 1.73 0.66
CA VAL A 67 4.84 1.54 2.09
C VAL A 67 5.25 0.11 2.43
N LEU A 68 4.67 -0.88 1.75
CA LEU A 68 4.96 -2.30 1.99
C LEU A 68 6.30 -2.75 1.38
N ASP A 69 6.93 -1.91 0.55
CA ASP A 69 8.27 -2.19 0.02
C ASP A 69 9.33 -1.81 1.07
N PRO A 70 10.16 -2.77 1.54
CA PRO A 70 11.21 -2.51 2.53
C PRO A 70 12.21 -1.43 2.10
N ALA A 71 12.44 -1.26 0.80
CA ALA A 71 13.37 -0.27 0.28
C ALA A 71 12.86 1.16 0.48
N PHE A 72 11.54 1.36 0.55
CA PHE A 72 10.93 2.70 0.61
C PHE A 72 10.28 3.00 1.94
N LYS A 73 9.50 2.07 2.53
CA LYS A 73 8.71 2.30 3.75
C LYS A 73 8.01 3.68 3.70
N PHE A 74 8.32 4.56 4.67
CA PHE A 74 7.90 5.97 4.67
C PHE A 74 9.03 6.97 4.37
N TYR A 75 10.21 6.50 3.95
CA TYR A 75 11.39 7.35 3.77
C TYR A 75 11.17 8.43 2.70
N TRP A 76 10.39 8.14 1.67
CA TRP A 76 10.04 9.06 0.60
C TRP A 76 9.23 10.28 1.06
N ILE A 77 8.59 10.26 2.24
CA ILE A 77 7.85 11.42 2.76
C ILE A 77 8.80 12.56 3.13
N ARG A 78 10.06 12.26 3.46
CA ARG A 78 11.07 13.27 3.82
C ARG A 78 11.31 14.27 2.70
N ASP A 79 11.24 13.81 1.45
CA ASP A 79 11.40 14.63 0.25
C ASP A 79 10.29 15.69 0.12
N LEU A 80 9.14 15.55 0.80
CA LEU A 80 8.09 16.57 0.79
C LEU A 80 8.39 17.79 1.68
N GLN A 81 9.43 17.73 2.52
CA GLN A 81 9.85 18.81 3.41
C GLN A 81 8.69 19.37 4.27
N LEU A 82 7.75 18.49 4.67
CA LEU A 82 6.58 18.87 5.47
C LEU A 82 6.96 19.14 6.93
N PRO A 83 6.22 20.01 7.64
CA PRO A 83 6.31 20.08 9.09
C PRO A 83 6.01 18.72 9.74
N ILE A 84 6.73 18.37 10.82
CA ILE A 84 6.66 17.06 11.50
C ILE A 84 5.21 16.62 11.81
N HIS A 85 4.35 17.55 12.23
CA HIS A 85 2.94 17.25 12.52
C HIS A 85 2.14 16.84 11.28
N MET A 86 2.42 17.46 10.13
CA MET A 86 1.81 17.10 8.84
C MET A 86 2.37 15.78 8.30
N GLU A 87 3.67 15.55 8.44
CA GLU A 87 4.28 14.26 8.10
C GLU A 87 3.64 13.11 8.87
N ASN A 88 3.49 13.25 10.20
CA ASN A 88 2.87 12.23 11.03
C ASN A 88 1.40 12.02 10.65
N ARG A 89 0.67 13.11 10.36
CA ARG A 89 -0.72 13.02 9.88
C ARG A 89 -0.83 12.28 8.55
N LEU A 90 0.09 12.53 7.62
CA LEU A 90 0.15 11.82 6.34
C LEU A 90 0.45 10.33 6.51
N LYS A 91 1.43 9.98 7.34
CA LYS A 91 1.73 8.58 7.67
C LYS A 91 0.52 7.86 8.24
N GLN A 92 -0.15 8.47 9.22
CA GLN A 92 -1.35 7.90 9.83
C GLN A 92 -2.48 7.75 8.82
N ASN A 93 -2.69 8.73 7.94
CA ASN A 93 -3.67 8.62 6.87
C ASN A 93 -3.37 7.44 5.94
N ILE A 94 -2.12 7.28 5.50
CA ILE A 94 -1.72 6.16 4.65
C ILE A 94 -1.88 4.80 5.36
N ILE A 95 -1.56 4.71 6.65
CA ILE A 95 -1.78 3.50 7.44
C ILE A 95 -3.27 3.14 7.50
N GLN A 96 -4.14 4.12 7.77
CA GLN A 96 -5.60 3.91 7.77
C GLN A 96 -6.10 3.43 6.41
N LEU A 97 -5.58 4.02 5.32
CA LEU A 97 -5.92 3.60 3.95
C LEU A 97 -5.55 2.14 3.68
N ILE A 98 -4.40 1.67 4.18
CA ILE A 98 -3.99 0.26 4.07
C ILE A 98 -4.96 -0.64 4.86
N ILE A 99 -5.30 -0.25 6.09
CA ILE A 99 -6.22 -1.00 6.96
C ILE A 99 -7.62 -1.10 6.33
N ASP A 100 -8.14 0.00 5.79
CA ASP A 100 -9.44 0.05 5.15
C ASP A 100 -9.50 -0.86 3.91
N GLU A 101 -8.45 -0.88 3.09
CA GLU A 101 -8.38 -1.76 1.93
C GLU A 101 -8.33 -3.25 2.35
N MET A 102 -7.56 -3.59 3.39
CA MET A 102 -7.53 -4.95 3.95
C MET A 102 -8.90 -5.41 4.48
N ASN A 103 -9.63 -4.50 5.12
CA ASN A 103 -10.96 -4.77 5.64
C ASN A 103 -12.01 -4.93 4.53
N LYS A 104 -11.84 -4.23 3.41
CA LYS A 104 -12.71 -4.31 2.22
C LYS A 104 -12.57 -5.66 1.52
N ASP A 105 -11.35 -6.17 1.35
CA ASP A 105 -11.10 -7.50 0.79
C ASP A 105 -11.66 -8.63 1.66
N SER A 106 -11.56 -8.49 2.98
CA SER A 106 -12.12 -9.42 3.96
C SER A 106 -13.65 -9.51 3.90
N LYS A 107 -14.35 -8.42 3.54
CA LYS A 107 -15.81 -8.38 3.36
C LYS A 107 -16.25 -8.88 1.99
N LYS A 108 -15.47 -8.61 0.94
CA LYS A 108 -15.76 -9.09 -0.43
C LYS A 108 -15.66 -10.62 -0.51
N SER A 109 -14.66 -11.21 0.13
CA SER A 109 -14.49 -12.67 0.23
C SER A 109 -15.66 -13.39 0.94
N LYS A 110 -16.30 -12.76 1.94
CA LYS A 110 -17.50 -13.33 2.61
C LYS A 110 -18.76 -13.29 1.74
N ASN A 111 -18.89 -12.29 0.87
CA ASN A 111 -20.05 -12.17 -0.01
C ASN A 111 -20.02 -13.16 -1.18
N ASP A 112 -18.83 -13.53 -1.67
CA ASP A 112 -18.68 -14.53 -2.74
C ASP A 112 -18.91 -15.97 -2.25
N LEU A 113 -18.66 -16.28 -0.98
CA LEU A 113 -19.04 -17.60 -0.41
C LEU A 113 -20.56 -17.78 -0.26
N ASN A 114 -21.32 -16.69 -0.09
CA ASN A 114 -22.79 -16.74 0.03
C ASN A 114 -23.51 -16.77 -1.33
N LYS A 115 -22.81 -16.61 -2.45
CA LYS A 115 -23.40 -16.63 -3.80
C LYS A 115 -23.35 -18.01 -4.48
N VAL A 116 -22.69 -19.01 -3.87
CA VAL A 116 -22.57 -20.39 -4.39
C VAL A 116 -23.52 -21.35 -3.65
N SER A 117 -24.75 -20.91 -3.38
CA SER A 117 -25.82 -21.78 -2.87
C SER A 117 -27.13 -21.51 -3.60
N SER A 118 -27.09 -21.46 -4.94
CA SER A 118 -28.29 -21.50 -5.80
C SER A 118 -27.90 -21.72 -7.28
N SER A 119 -27.30 -22.86 -7.61
CA SER A 119 -27.37 -23.43 -8.96
C SER A 119 -26.78 -24.84 -8.99
N SER A 120 -27.66 -25.83 -8.92
CA SER A 120 -27.34 -27.21 -9.27
C SER A 120 -26.93 -27.28 -10.74
N ALA A 121 -25.71 -27.70 -11.02
CA ALA A 121 -25.34 -28.32 -12.29
C ALA A 121 -24.20 -29.32 -12.04
N THR A 122 -24.54 -30.59 -12.21
CA THR A 122 -23.67 -31.76 -12.18
C THR A 122 -22.56 -31.62 -13.22
N ILE A 123 -21.30 -31.60 -12.78
CA ILE A 123 -20.17 -31.92 -13.66
C ILE A 123 -19.20 -32.84 -12.91
N THR A 124 -19.17 -34.08 -13.37
CA THR A 124 -18.20 -35.10 -13.00
C THR A 124 -16.87 -34.81 -13.71
N PHE A 125 -15.80 -34.58 -12.96
CA PHE A 125 -14.43 -34.80 -13.45
C PHE A 125 -13.58 -35.49 -12.39
N THR A 126 -13.19 -36.71 -12.72
CA THR A 126 -12.18 -37.55 -12.07
C THR A 126 -10.78 -36.99 -12.32
N ALA A 127 -10.01 -36.72 -11.25
CA ALA A 127 -8.58 -37.06 -11.14
C ALA A 127 -8.03 -36.52 -9.81
N THR A 128 -7.73 -37.46 -8.90
CA THR A 128 -7.02 -37.21 -7.65
C THR A 128 -5.59 -36.73 -7.92
N SER A 129 -5.25 -35.52 -7.50
CA SER A 129 -3.86 -35.18 -7.18
C SER A 129 -3.84 -34.44 -5.84
N LYS A 130 -3.34 -35.12 -4.81
CA LYS A 130 -3.06 -34.49 -3.51
C LYS A 130 -1.92 -33.51 -3.74
N VAL A 131 -2.22 -32.21 -3.77
CA VAL A 131 -1.18 -31.17 -3.76
C VAL A 131 -0.46 -31.27 -2.42
N LYS A 132 0.70 -31.92 -2.41
CA LYS A 132 1.59 -31.99 -1.27
C LYS A 132 2.20 -30.59 -1.11
N ARG A 133 1.61 -29.77 -0.22
CA ARG A 133 2.20 -28.48 0.18
C ARG A 133 3.62 -28.77 0.66
N ARG A 134 4.63 -28.28 -0.07
CA ARG A 134 6.02 -28.32 0.38
C ARG A 134 6.12 -27.36 1.56
N LYS A 135 6.34 -27.91 2.76
CA LYS A 135 6.75 -27.10 3.92
C LYS A 135 8.09 -26.46 3.54
N LEU A 136 8.17 -25.13 3.53
CA LEU A 136 9.38 -24.38 3.18
C LEU A 136 10.38 -24.35 4.34
N PHE A 137 9.94 -24.77 5.53
CA PHE A 137 10.77 -24.91 6.72
C PHE A 137 10.59 -26.31 7.29
N ASN A 138 11.67 -27.08 7.33
CA ASN A 138 11.77 -28.28 8.15
C ASN A 138 12.10 -27.80 9.56
N TYR A 139 11.10 -27.71 10.42
CA TYR A 139 11.36 -27.72 11.86
C TYR A 139 11.45 -29.19 12.29
N ASP A 140 12.54 -29.51 12.97
CA ASP A 140 12.77 -30.81 13.59
C ASP A 140 11.62 -31.10 14.56
N ASP A 141 10.79 -32.10 14.24
CA ASP A 141 9.73 -32.61 15.11
C ASP A 141 10.41 -33.33 16.28
N SER A 142 10.84 -32.58 17.29
CA SER A 142 11.28 -33.12 18.57
C SER A 142 10.44 -32.50 19.69
N ASN A 143 9.42 -33.28 20.07
CA ASN A 143 8.74 -33.30 21.37
C ASN A 143 8.54 -31.96 22.06
N MET A 144 7.34 -31.37 21.94
CA MET A 144 6.73 -30.65 23.06
C MET A 144 5.21 -30.75 23.02
N ASP A 145 4.70 -31.02 24.22
CA ASP A 145 3.33 -31.20 24.71
C ASP A 145 2.23 -30.38 24.01
N ASP A 146 1.09 -31.05 23.83
CA ASP A 146 -0.20 -30.49 23.44
C ASP A 146 -0.67 -29.41 24.43
N SER A 147 -0.46 -28.14 24.10
CA SER A 147 -1.28 -27.05 24.62
C SER A 147 -1.54 -26.03 23.52
N ASN A 148 -2.74 -26.14 22.96
CA ASN A 148 -3.30 -25.26 21.94
C ASN A 148 -3.36 -23.81 22.45
N GLU A 149 -2.42 -22.97 22.04
CA GLU A 149 -2.60 -21.53 22.00
C GLU A 149 -2.09 -21.00 20.66
N SER A 150 -2.94 -21.11 19.64
CA SER A 150 -2.79 -20.39 18.38
C SER A 150 -2.93 -18.90 18.67
N THR A 151 -1.84 -18.28 19.11
CA THR A 151 -1.73 -16.84 19.27
C THR A 151 -1.77 -16.22 17.88
N THR A 152 -2.97 -16.00 17.35
CA THR A 152 -3.20 -15.09 16.22
C THR A 152 -2.80 -13.71 16.68
N LEU A 153 -1.54 -13.36 16.44
CA LEU A 153 -1.01 -12.03 16.70
C LEU A 153 -1.83 -11.01 15.91
N ASP A 154 -2.21 -9.93 16.59
CA ASP A 154 -2.98 -8.84 16.01
C ASP A 154 -2.17 -8.24 14.83
N PRO A 155 -2.74 -8.16 13.62
CA PRO A 155 -2.07 -7.60 12.45
C PRO A 155 -1.50 -6.20 12.67
N THR A 156 -2.09 -5.42 13.58
CA THR A 156 -1.59 -4.09 13.94
C THR A 156 -0.26 -4.14 14.68
N VAL A 157 0.00 -5.20 15.45
CA VAL A 157 1.25 -5.39 16.19
C VAL A 157 2.37 -5.77 15.21
N GLU A 158 2.08 -6.64 14.23
CA GLU A 158 3.05 -6.98 13.17
C GLU A 158 3.40 -5.77 12.30
N LEU A 159 2.40 -4.98 11.90
CA LEU A 159 2.63 -3.79 11.08
C LEU A 159 3.49 -2.75 11.80
N ASN A 160 3.22 -2.55 13.10
CA ASN A 160 4.01 -1.65 13.94
C ASN A 160 5.43 -2.16 14.17
N ALA A 161 5.63 -3.47 14.32
CA ALA A 161 6.97 -4.06 14.44
C ALA A 161 7.78 -3.84 13.15
N TYR A 162 7.19 -4.10 11.98
CA TYR A 162 7.83 -3.87 10.68
C TYR A 162 8.20 -2.40 10.42
N LEU A 163 7.32 -1.48 10.84
CA LEU A 163 7.53 -0.05 10.68
C LEU A 163 8.64 0.52 11.57
N ASN A 164 8.91 -0.12 12.72
CA ASN A 164 9.89 0.32 13.70
C ASN A 164 11.21 -0.47 13.66
N ASP A 165 11.32 -1.48 12.80
CA ASP A 165 12.55 -2.24 12.60
C ASP A 165 13.58 -1.40 11.79
N PRO A 166 14.77 -1.11 12.34
CA PRO A 166 15.77 -0.21 11.76
C PRO A 166 16.24 -0.59 10.35
#